data_AF-A0A101F029-F1
#
_entry.id   AF-A0A101F029-F1
#
_cell.length_a   1.000
_cell.length_b   1.000
_cell.length_c   1.000
_cell.angle_alpha   90.00
_cell.angle_beta   90.00
_cell.angle_gamma   90.00
#
_symmetry.space_group_name_H-M   'P 1'
#
loop_
_entity.id
_entity.type
_entity.pdbx_description
1 polymer ?
#
loop_
_entity_poly.entity_id
_entity_poly.type
_entity_poly.pdbx_seq_one_letter_code
_entity_poly.pdbx_strand_id
1 'polypeptide(L)'
;MELLVLAGIARKALDQLLRNPYRTIEIRSAKNVVVIQSLRPGERVFLTYETSQDITHGTEGMIAEILKIERMEQRIPWEESDEREQTVCRVQLKLKGLGKVIEISKDGEITKAKVREMFPHEMVIG
;
A
#
# COMPACT_ATOMS: atom_id res chain seq x y z
N MET A 1 13.52 -5.86 7.13
CA MET A 1 12.32 -5.74 8.00
C MET A 1 11.16 -6.46 7.34
N GLU A 2 10.25 -7.05 8.11
CA GLU A 2 9.03 -7.65 7.56
C GLU A 2 7.89 -6.65 7.59
N LEU A 3 7.22 -6.46 6.45
CA LEU A 3 6.16 -5.48 6.26
C LEU A 3 4.98 -6.11 5.52
N LEU A 4 3.77 -5.65 5.84
CA LEU A 4 2.61 -5.94 4.99
C LEU A 4 2.71 -5.15 3.69
N VAL A 5 2.17 -5.71 2.61
CA VAL A 5 2.25 -5.11 1.28
C VAL A 5 0.91 -4.57 0.81
N LEU A 6 0.91 -3.32 0.37
CA LEU A 6 -0.15 -2.73 -0.45
C LEU A 6 0.30 -2.79 -1.91
N ALA A 7 -0.31 -3.69 -2.66
CA ALA A 7 0.02 -3.96 -4.06
C ALA A 7 -0.90 -3.18 -5.01
N GLY A 8 -0.46 -3.01 -6.26
CA GLY A 8 -1.26 -2.38 -7.31
C GLY A 8 -1.57 -0.91 -7.03
N ILE A 9 -0.72 -0.22 -6.26
CA ILE A 9 -0.91 1.19 -5.98
C ILE A 9 -0.59 1.99 -7.25
N ALA A 10 -1.50 2.87 -7.66
CA ALA A 10 -1.32 3.67 -8.86
C ALA A 10 0.03 4.42 -8.81
N ARG A 11 0.83 4.35 -9.91
CA ARG A 11 2.13 5.03 -10.00
C ARG A 11 2.06 6.50 -9.59
N LYS A 12 1.02 7.20 -10.08
CA LYS A 12 0.72 8.59 -9.71
C LYS A 12 0.61 8.80 -8.19
N ALA A 13 0.05 7.85 -7.44
CA ALA A 13 -0.07 7.96 -5.99
C ALA A 13 1.29 7.82 -5.29
N LEU A 14 2.15 6.92 -5.79
CA LEU A 14 3.53 6.74 -5.32
C LEU A 14 4.38 7.98 -5.63
N ASP A 15 4.32 8.51 -6.86
CA ASP A 15 5.03 9.72 -7.28
C ASP A 15 4.65 10.93 -6.42
N GLN A 16 3.35 11.04 -6.09
CA GLN A 16 2.85 12.09 -5.21
C GLN A 16 3.31 11.92 -3.77
N LEU A 17 3.48 10.68 -3.27
CA LEU A 17 4.04 10.40 -1.95
C LEU A 17 5.56 10.65 -1.91
N LEU A 18 6.27 10.46 -3.03
CA LEU A 18 7.68 10.84 -3.17
C LEU A 18 7.86 12.36 -3.09
N ARG A 19 7.02 13.12 -3.80
CA ARG A 19 7.07 14.59 -3.82
C ARG A 19 6.58 15.22 -2.52
N ASN A 20 5.57 14.62 -1.89
CA ASN A 20 5.06 15.05 -0.60
C ASN A 20 5.12 13.86 0.37
N PRO A 21 6.14 13.81 1.26
CA PRO A 21 6.37 12.68 2.15
C PRO A 21 5.28 12.52 3.22
N TYR A 22 4.28 13.41 3.28
CA TYR A 22 3.11 13.30 4.16
C TYR A 22 1.83 13.39 3.32
N ARG A 23 1.15 12.26 3.12
CA ARG A 23 0.01 12.24 2.20
C ARG A 23 -1.06 11.24 2.59
N THR A 24 -2.32 11.63 2.39
CA THR A 24 -3.47 10.73 2.47
C THR A 24 -3.76 10.13 1.10
N ILE A 25 -3.88 8.80 1.05
CA ILE A 25 -4.32 8.06 -0.13
C ILE A 25 -5.63 7.32 0.17
N GLU A 26 -6.44 7.13 -0.87
CA GLU A 26 -7.67 6.33 -0.77
C GLU A 26 -7.38 4.91 -1.27
N ILE A 27 -7.72 3.93 -0.44
CA ILE A 27 -7.61 2.51 -0.72
C ILE A 27 -9.02 1.96 -0.92
N ARG A 28 -9.28 1.45 -2.12
CA ARG A 28 -10.58 0.88 -2.54
C ARG A 28 -10.51 -0.60 -2.92
N SER A 29 -9.29 -1.12 -3.09
CA SER A 29 -9.07 -2.55 -3.39
C SER A 29 -9.39 -3.39 -2.16
N ALA A 30 -10.28 -4.37 -2.31
CA ALA A 30 -10.68 -5.27 -1.22
C ALA A 30 -9.47 -5.92 -0.53
N LYS A 31 -8.49 -6.41 -1.31
CA LYS A 31 -7.26 -7.02 -0.77
C LYS A 31 -6.46 -6.03 0.08
N ASN A 32 -6.29 -4.81 -0.41
CA ASN A 32 -5.56 -3.78 0.34
C ASN A 32 -6.36 -3.28 1.54
N VAL A 33 -7.70 -3.27 1.48
CA VAL A 33 -8.56 -2.94 2.64
C VAL A 33 -8.37 -3.97 3.75
N VAL A 34 -8.34 -5.27 3.43
CA VAL A 34 -8.05 -6.33 4.42
C VAL A 34 -6.69 -6.12 5.07
N VAL A 35 -5.66 -5.80 4.28
CA VAL A 35 -4.33 -5.47 4.81
C VAL A 35 -4.38 -4.26 5.76
N ILE A 36 -5.01 -3.16 5.35
CA ILE A 36 -5.15 -1.95 6.17
C ILE A 36 -5.93 -2.21 7.46
N GLN A 37 -6.92 -3.10 7.46
CA GLN A 37 -7.68 -3.46 8.66
C GLN A 37 -6.83 -4.16 9.72
N SER A 38 -5.79 -4.89 9.30
CA SER A 38 -4.83 -5.53 10.21
C SER A 38 -3.75 -4.60 10.76
N LEU A 39 -3.66 -3.37 10.24
CA LEU A 39 -2.63 -2.39 10.59
C LEU A 39 -3.13 -1.33 11.58
N ARG A 40 -2.19 -0.74 12.32
CA ARG A 40 -2.39 0.33 13.29
C ARG A 40 -1.52 1.55 12.99
N PRO A 41 -1.95 2.76 13.38
CA PRO A 41 -1.09 3.93 13.36
C PRO A 41 0.25 3.67 14.08
N GLY A 42 1.34 4.14 13.48
CA GLY A 42 2.72 3.89 13.90
C GLY A 42 3.38 2.69 13.22
N GLU A 43 2.61 1.76 12.65
CA GLU A 43 3.15 0.62 11.89
C GLU A 43 3.60 1.03 10.49
N ARG A 44 4.54 0.26 9.93
CA ARG A 44 5.08 0.47 8.58
C ARG A 44 4.44 -0.49 7.60
N VAL A 45 4.34 -0.02 6.35
CA VAL A 45 3.78 -0.77 5.23
C VAL A 45 4.66 -0.58 4.00
N PHE A 46 4.72 -1.61 3.16
CA PHE A 46 5.40 -1.54 1.87
C PHE A 46 4.37 -1.27 0.77
N LEU A 47 4.60 -0.25 -0.06
CA LEU A 47 3.75 0.09 -1.19
C LEU A 47 4.49 -0.19 -2.50
N THR A 48 3.82 -0.84 -3.43
CA THR A 48 4.36 -1.05 -4.78
C THR A 48 3.28 -0.88 -5.83
N TYR A 49 3.70 -0.49 -7.04
CA TYR A 49 2.81 -0.43 -8.19
C TYR A 49 2.53 -1.83 -8.74
N GLU A 50 3.40 -2.79 -8.47
CA GLU A 50 3.25 -4.16 -8.93
C GLU A 50 2.01 -4.82 -8.34
N THR A 51 1.35 -5.68 -9.11
CA THR A 51 0.19 -6.41 -8.61
C THR A 51 0.63 -7.46 -7.59
N SER A 52 -0.30 -7.94 -6.76
CA SER A 52 0.00 -8.98 -5.75
C SER A 52 0.59 -10.29 -6.31
N GLN A 53 0.44 -10.53 -7.62
CA GLN A 53 0.97 -11.70 -8.32
C GLN A 53 2.39 -11.44 -8.88
N ASP A 54 2.71 -10.19 -9.17
CA ASP A 54 3.98 -9.77 -9.80
C ASP A 54 5.05 -9.35 -8.78
N ILE A 55 4.70 -9.31 -7.49
CA ILE A 55 5.69 -9.11 -6.43
C ILE A 55 6.62 -10.33 -6.42
N THR A 56 7.90 -10.08 -6.63
CA THR A 56 8.97 -11.08 -6.68
C THR A 56 10.19 -10.59 -5.89
N HIS A 57 11.20 -11.45 -5.75
CA HIS A 57 12.49 -11.03 -5.22
C HIS A 57 13.05 -9.90 -6.10
N GLY A 58 13.38 -8.77 -5.49
CA GLY A 58 13.87 -7.59 -6.19
C GLY A 58 12.79 -6.58 -6.56
N THR A 59 11.50 -6.84 -6.31
CA THR A 59 10.46 -5.81 -6.49
C THR A 59 10.77 -4.60 -5.63
N GLU A 60 10.75 -3.43 -6.25
CA GLU A 60 11.01 -2.16 -5.59
C GLU A 60 9.70 -1.47 -5.20
N GLY A 61 9.80 -0.60 -4.19
CA GLY A 61 8.66 0.10 -3.66
C GLY A 61 9.03 1.05 -2.54
N MET A 62 8.00 1.58 -1.90
CA MET A 62 8.12 2.60 -0.88
C MET A 62 7.82 2.00 0.49
N ILE A 63 8.60 2.37 1.49
CA ILE A 63 8.32 2.07 2.89
C ILE A 63 7.68 3.32 3.49
N ALA A 64 6.45 3.20 3.97
CA ALA A 64 5.75 4.29 4.62
C ALA A 64 5.23 3.88 6.00
N GLU A 65 5.14 4.84 6.90
CA GLU A 65 4.49 4.69 8.21
C GLU A 65 3.05 5.17 8.12
N ILE A 66 2.14 4.42 8.73
CA ILE A 66 0.73 4.80 8.82
C ILE A 66 0.56 5.80 9.96
N LEU A 67 0.07 6.99 9.66
CA LEU A 67 -0.23 8.03 10.64
C LEU A 67 -1.68 7.98 11.10
N LYS A 68 -2.61 7.69 10.18
CA LYS A 68 -4.05 7.66 10.44
C LYS A 68 -4.75 6.73 9.45
N ILE A 69 -5.79 6.04 9.93
CA ILE A 69 -6.69 5.24 9.10
C ILE A 69 -8.11 5.73 9.36
N GLU A 70 -8.82 6.15 8.31
CA GLU A 70 -10.26 6.44 8.35
C GLU A 70 -10.97 5.43 7.45
N ARG A 71 -12.06 4.82 7.95
CA ARG A 71 -12.87 3.86 7.21
C ARG A 71 -14.21 4.48 6.89
N MET A 72 -14.71 4.23 5.70
CA MET A 72 -16.01 4.71 5.25
C MET A 72 -16.63 3.69 4.30
N GLU A 73 -17.95 3.60 4.35
CA GLU A 73 -18.73 2.90 3.34
C GLU A 73 -19.26 3.95 2.36
N GLN A 74 -19.09 3.68 1.07
CA GLN A 74 -19.56 4.54 0.00
C GLN A 74 -20.61 3.79 -0.83
N ARG A 75 -21.84 4.32 -0.87
CA ARG A 75 -22.86 3.82 -1.79
C ARG A 75 -22.44 4.08 -3.23
N ILE A 76 -22.54 3.04 -4.06
CA ILE A 76 -22.31 3.12 -5.51
C ILE A 76 -23.68 3.11 -6.17
N PRO A 77 -24.11 4.22 -6.80
CA PRO A 77 -25.34 4.22 -7.60
C PRO A 77 -25.23 3.17 -8.71
N TRP A 78 -26.19 2.26 -8.77
CA TRP A 78 -26.29 1.26 -9.82
C TRP A 78 -27.76 1.00 -10.13
N GLU A 79 -28.14 1.06 -11.41
CA GLU A 79 -29.56 0.94 -11.81
C GLU A 79 -30.10 -0.48 -11.66
N GLU A 80 -29.22 -1.49 -11.69
CA GLU A 80 -29.61 -2.91 -11.63
C GLU A 80 -29.53 -3.52 -10.23
N SER A 81 -29.23 -2.72 -9.20
CA SER A 81 -29.08 -3.20 -7.82
C SER A 81 -29.82 -2.29 -6.86
N ASP A 82 -30.67 -2.87 -6.01
CA ASP A 82 -31.39 -2.13 -4.97
C ASP A 82 -30.40 -1.46 -3.99
N GLU A 83 -29.28 -2.14 -3.73
CA GLU A 83 -28.21 -1.65 -2.86
C GLU A 83 -26.83 -2.12 -3.36
N ARG A 84 -25.85 -1.20 -3.33
CA ARG A 84 -24.45 -1.51 -3.64
C ARG A 84 -23.56 -0.55 -2.87
N GLU A 85 -22.66 -1.09 -2.07
CA GLU A 85 -21.69 -0.32 -1.28
C GLU A 85 -20.26 -0.78 -1.55
N GLN A 86 -19.32 0.12 -1.27
CA GLN A 86 -17.89 -0.15 -1.30
C GLN A 86 -17.23 0.44 -0.06
N THR A 87 -16.46 -0.38 0.63
CA THR A 87 -15.57 0.07 1.69
C THR A 87 -14.38 0.81 1.11
N VAL A 88 -14.14 2.02 1.61
CA VAL A 88 -12.99 2.85 1.28
C VAL A 88 -12.22 3.15 2.56
N CYS A 89 -10.90 2.99 2.50
CA CYS A 89 -10.01 3.36 3.58
C CYS A 89 -9.16 4.57 3.15
N ARG A 90 -9.24 5.68 3.88
CA ARG A 90 -8.33 6.81 3.72
C ARG A 90 -7.18 6.64 4.69
N VAL A 91 -5.98 6.50 4.15
CA VAL A 91 -4.78 6.20 4.94
C VAL A 91 -3.81 7.36 4.80
N GLN A 92 -3.52 8.03 5.91
CA GLN A 92 -2.48 9.04 5.98
C GLN A 92 -1.14 8.35 6.18
N LEU A 93 -0.20 8.60 5.28
CA LEU A 93 1.10 7.96 5.22
C LEU A 93 2.22 8.99 5.39
N LYS A 94 3.29 8.55 6.02
CA LYS A 94 4.60 9.24 6.04
C LYS A 94 5.63 8.39 5.32
N LEU A 95 6.18 8.89 4.22
CA LEU A 95 7.30 8.23 3.54
C LEU A 95 8.50 8.14 4.47
N LYS A 96 9.07 6.93 4.58
CA LYS A 96 10.29 6.66 5.37
C LYS A 96 11.49 6.34 4.50
N GLY A 97 11.26 5.73 3.34
CA GLY A 97 12.32 5.43 2.40
C GLY A 97 11.83 4.56 1.24
N LEU A 98 12.79 4.11 0.45
CA LEU A 98 12.58 3.10 -0.59
C LEU A 98 13.07 1.75 -0.10
N GLY A 99 12.49 0.69 -0.63
CA GLY A 99 12.84 -0.66 -0.26
C GLY A 99 12.75 -1.64 -1.41
N LYS A 100 13.51 -2.72 -1.27
CA LYS A 100 13.55 -3.84 -2.21
C LYS A 100 13.16 -5.12 -1.51
N VAL A 101 12.25 -5.88 -2.12
CA VAL A 101 11.80 -7.17 -1.59
C VAL A 101 12.94 -8.19 -1.69
N ILE A 102 13.21 -8.87 -0.58
CA ILE A 102 14.18 -9.97 -0.48
C ILE A 102 13.49 -11.31 -0.27
N GLU A 103 12.28 -11.33 0.30
CA GLU A 103 11.53 -12.56 0.51
C GLU A 103 10.04 -12.23 0.59
N ILE A 104 9.20 -13.18 0.19
CA ILE A 104 7.74 -13.01 0.16
C ILE A 104 7.11 -14.19 0.86
N SER A 105 6.18 -13.91 1.77
CA SER A 105 5.32 -14.90 2.38
C SER A 105 3.87 -14.48 2.20
N LYS A 106 3.01 -15.44 1.87
CA LYS A 106 1.57 -15.23 1.70
C LYS A 106 0.85 -15.96 2.82
N ASP A 107 -0.07 -15.25 3.46
CA ASP A 107 -0.87 -15.73 4.58
C ASP A 107 -2.34 -15.43 4.25
N GLY A 108 -3.00 -16.40 3.60
CA GLY A 108 -4.29 -16.19 2.96
C GLY A 108 -4.22 -15.10 1.89
N GLU A 109 -5.04 -14.05 2.05
CA GLU A 109 -5.06 -12.90 1.15
C GLU A 109 -4.00 -11.83 1.44
N ILE A 110 -3.35 -11.91 2.61
CA ILE A 110 -2.36 -10.92 3.04
C ILE A 110 -0.99 -11.31 2.51
N THR A 111 -0.34 -10.38 1.81
CA THR A 111 1.05 -10.52 1.37
C THR A 111 1.97 -9.83 2.37
N LYS A 112 2.93 -10.58 2.88
CA LYS A 112 4.04 -10.12 3.72
C LYS A 112 5.31 -10.14 2.88
N ALA A 113 6.12 -9.10 3.01
CA ALA A 113 7.42 -9.04 2.36
C ALA A 113 8.50 -8.72 3.37
N LYS A 114 9.59 -9.46 3.30
CA LYS A 114 10.85 -9.05 3.89
C LYS A 114 11.47 -8.03 2.94
N VAL A 115 11.68 -6.83 3.44
CA VAL A 115 12.16 -5.68 2.66
C VAL A 115 13.50 -5.20 3.22
N ARG A 116 14.43 -4.93 2.32
CA ARG A 116 15.69 -4.22 2.59
C ARG A 116 15.52 -2.76 2.19
N GLU A 117 15.88 -1.83 3.07
CA GLU A 117 15.95 -0.41 2.69
C GLU A 117 17.01 -0.22 1.58
N MET A 118 16.67 0.61 0.59
CA MET A 118 17.59 0.95 -0.50
C MET A 118 18.49 2.11 -0.08
N PHE A 119 19.76 2.03 -0.44
CA PHE A 119 20.71 3.10 -0.20
C PHE A 119 20.47 4.28 -1.16
N PRO A 120 20.91 5.51 -0.82
CA PRO A 120 20.73 6.69 -1.66
C PRO A 120 21.27 6.55 -3.10
N HIS A 121 22.32 5.73 -3.31
CA HIS A 121 22.89 5.48 -4.62
C HIS A 121 22.09 4.48 -5.48
N GLU A 122 21.21 3.69 -4.87
CA GLU A 122 20.25 2.81 -5.56
C GLU A 122 18.98 3.57 -5.95
N MET A 123 18.80 4.83 -5.49
CA MET A 123 17.64 5.69 -5.78
C MET A 123 17.73 6.33 -7.18
N VAL A 124 17.93 5.53 -8.22
CA VAL A 124 17.81 6.01 -9.61
C VAL A 124 16.37 5.77 -10.05
N ILE A 125 15.48 6.69 -9.68
CA ILE A 125 14.16 6.80 -10.33
C ILE A 125 14.38 7.67 -11.58
N GLY A 126 14.79 7.02 -12.66
CA GLY A 126 14.81 7.58 -14.01
C GLY A 126 13.46 7.41 -14.68
#